data_AF-A0A4V3CSL9-F1
#
_entry.id   AF-A0A4V3CSL9-F1
#
_cell.length_a   1.000
_cell.length_b   1.000
_cell.length_c   1.000
_cell.angle_alpha   90.00
_cell.angle_beta   90.00
_cell.angle_gamma   90.00
#
_symmetry.space_group_name_H-M   'P 1'
#
loop_
_entity.id
_entity.type
_entity.pdbx_description
1 polymer ?
#
loop_
_entity_poly.entity_id
_entity_poly.type
_entity_poly.pdbx_seq_one_letter_code
_entity_poly.pdbx_strand_id
1 'polypeptide(L)'
;MKLYLKEFEDELDDFLTIRIAYNSKYNKYLFDNKWTIDVNETYFENKVEKIKKLLFEHLKNGLENKSFLRETKDKIRTSYNLLYDCDFTDISFLEQLDVLIRKNSNSLYNPTKEIYDYNYFVKKLYEESYKSDTFFDQNDEIINYHNFLRDIFFYSTKKQPTENEFEEQKLIYSLLIYKEYLMVLLSYIETLYFNCDRIDFSQKNAESSIIIPSKKCQVNLSKVDTAQLFRFLFKEGFITINDEDTNDESQIKKFIEENFTYQNQRTKKHEPIKNINKEFSELNWEHKELQIKFIDNLISKLAAQKEYIFHHYSDLTSKGNSLK
;
A
#
# COMPACT_ATOMS: atom_id res chain seq x y z
N MET A 1 1.57 -8.56 29.48
CA MET A 1 0.40 -8.07 28.72
C MET A 1 0.15 -6.58 28.92
N LYS A 2 -0.01 -6.06 30.16
CA LYS A 2 -0.24 -4.62 30.41
C LYS A 2 0.91 -3.67 30.02
N LEU A 3 2.16 -4.16 30.01
CA LEU A 3 3.33 -3.34 29.71
C LEU A 3 3.36 -2.89 28.23
N TYR A 4 3.26 -3.84 27.28
CA TYR A 4 3.28 -3.53 25.85
C TYR A 4 2.07 -2.75 25.35
N LEU A 5 0.89 -2.94 25.97
CA LEU A 5 -0.29 -2.13 25.62
C LEU A 5 -0.02 -0.66 25.93
N LYS A 6 0.44 -0.36 27.14
CA LYS A 6 0.70 1.02 27.54
C LYS A 6 1.83 1.64 26.71
N GLU A 7 2.92 0.91 26.50
CA GLU A 7 4.03 1.40 25.66
C GLU A 7 3.56 1.66 24.21
N PHE A 8 2.73 0.78 23.65
CA PHE A 8 2.12 1.00 22.34
C PHE A 8 1.22 2.24 22.32
N GLU A 9 0.32 2.38 23.30
CA GLU A 9 -0.60 3.53 23.40
C GLU A 9 0.17 4.84 23.55
N ASP A 10 1.18 4.89 24.42
CA ASP A 10 2.01 6.06 24.66
C ASP A 10 2.76 6.47 23.36
N GLU A 11 3.35 5.51 22.63
CA GLU A 11 4.07 5.79 21.38
C GLU A 11 3.14 6.15 20.22
N LEU A 12 1.97 5.50 20.14
CA LEU A 12 0.96 5.84 19.14
C LEU A 12 0.42 7.25 19.38
N ASP A 13 0.00 7.56 20.60
CA ASP A 13 -0.56 8.87 20.94
C ASP A 13 0.50 9.97 20.78
N ASP A 14 1.77 9.71 21.09
CA ASP A 14 2.89 10.63 20.79
C ASP A 14 3.01 10.88 19.28
N PHE A 15 3.00 9.83 18.46
CA PHE A 15 3.10 9.94 17.01
C PHE A 15 1.88 10.61 16.37
N LEU A 16 0.67 10.36 16.87
CA LEU A 16 -0.57 10.93 16.36
C LEU A 16 -0.80 12.39 16.76
N THR A 17 -0.06 12.89 17.76
CA THR A 17 -0.16 14.27 18.22
C THR A 17 0.76 15.18 17.41
N ILE A 18 0.19 15.97 16.50
CA ILE A 18 0.92 17.00 15.77
C ILE A 18 1.35 18.10 16.74
N ARG A 19 2.66 18.33 16.85
CA ARG A 19 3.23 19.40 17.69
C ARG A 19 4.11 20.28 16.82
N ILE A 20 3.62 21.48 16.52
CA ILE A 20 4.37 22.46 15.73
C ILE A 20 4.70 23.64 16.64
N ALA A 21 5.92 24.13 16.53
CA ALA A 21 6.33 25.34 17.23
C ALA A 21 7.17 26.23 16.33
N TYR A 22 7.01 27.54 16.49
CA TYR A 22 7.85 28.52 15.81
C TYR A 22 8.80 29.16 16.80
N ASN A 23 10.07 29.27 16.42
CA ASN A 23 11.13 29.90 17.20
C ASN A 23 11.56 31.21 16.54
N SER A 24 11.13 32.33 17.13
CA SER A 24 11.40 33.68 16.62
C SER A 24 12.87 34.11 16.72
N LYS A 25 13.67 33.50 17.63
CA LYS A 25 15.10 33.80 17.75
C LYS A 25 15.88 33.33 16.52
N TYR A 26 15.51 32.17 15.99
CA TYR A 26 16.21 31.55 14.85
C TYR A 26 15.44 31.68 13.54
N ASN A 27 14.21 32.20 13.57
CA ASN A 27 13.28 32.23 12.44
C ASN A 27 13.03 30.83 11.85
N LYS A 28 12.81 29.83 12.70
CA LYS A 28 12.70 28.42 12.29
C LYS A 28 11.55 27.70 12.96
N TYR A 29 11.00 26.71 12.26
CA TYR A 29 9.99 25.82 12.79
C TYR A 29 10.58 24.57 13.43
N LEU A 30 9.87 24.09 14.44
CA LEU A 30 10.06 22.76 15.01
C LEU A 30 8.81 21.91 14.73
N PHE A 31 9.04 20.68 14.32
CA PHE A 31 8.04 19.63 14.25
C PHE A 31 8.40 18.55 15.28
N ASP A 32 7.48 18.28 16.19
CA ASP A 32 7.66 17.35 17.32
C ASP A 32 8.96 17.60 18.10
N ASN A 33 9.18 18.87 18.46
CA ASN A 33 10.35 19.36 19.19
C ASN A 33 11.71 19.14 18.48
N LYS A 34 11.70 18.82 17.19
CA LYS A 34 12.90 18.76 16.34
C LYS A 34 12.85 19.85 15.28
N TRP A 35 14.02 20.33 14.86
CA TRP A 35 14.08 21.24 13.72
C TRP A 35 13.59 20.53 12.47
N THR A 36 12.84 21.22 11.61
CA THR A 36 12.25 20.64 10.38
C THR A 36 13.28 19.97 9.48
N ILE A 37 14.53 20.46 9.46
CA ILE A 37 15.65 19.84 8.73
C ILE A 37 16.05 18.45 9.26
N ASP A 38 15.80 18.19 10.55
CA ASP A 38 16.10 16.91 11.21
C ASP A 38 14.90 15.94 11.16
N VAL A 39 13.82 16.33 10.46
CA VAL A 39 12.57 15.57 10.31
C VAL A 39 12.46 15.11 8.85
N ASN A 40 12.95 13.90 8.61
CA ASN A 40 13.04 13.25 7.30
C ASN A 40 12.28 11.90 7.27
N GLU A 41 12.36 11.19 6.15
CA GLU A 41 11.75 9.86 5.98
C GLU A 41 12.25 8.88 7.05
N THR A 42 13.58 8.78 7.23
CA THR A 42 14.20 7.92 8.26
C THR A 42 13.67 8.20 9.68
N TYR A 43 13.42 9.47 10.03
CA TYR A 43 12.87 9.83 11.33
C TYR A 43 11.49 9.21 11.57
N PHE A 44 10.60 9.30 10.57
CA PHE A 44 9.26 8.74 10.66
C PHE A 44 9.24 7.23 10.51
N GLU A 45 10.09 6.65 9.66
CA GLU A 45 10.25 5.22 9.52
C GLU A 45 10.59 4.56 10.86
N ASN A 46 11.60 5.09 11.56
CA ASN A 46 11.99 4.58 12.87
C ASN A 46 10.85 4.64 13.90
N LYS A 47 10.05 5.71 13.90
CA LYS A 47 8.87 5.82 14.77
C LYS A 47 7.81 4.78 14.40
N VAL A 48 7.46 4.66 13.11
CA VAL A 48 6.46 3.72 12.62
C VAL A 48 6.88 2.27 12.88
N GLU A 49 8.12 1.90 12.62
CA GLU A 49 8.63 0.54 12.89
C GLU A 49 8.59 0.19 14.38
N LYS A 50 8.91 1.15 15.26
CA LYS A 50 8.76 0.98 16.70
C LYS A 50 7.30 0.71 17.09
N ILE A 51 6.35 1.48 16.55
CA ILE A 51 4.91 1.31 16.79
C ILE A 51 4.44 -0.06 16.28
N LYS A 52 4.83 -0.46 15.05
CA LYS A 52 4.49 -1.77 14.48
C LYS A 52 4.97 -2.92 15.36
N LYS A 53 6.20 -2.83 15.87
CA LYS A 53 6.77 -3.83 16.77
C LYS A 53 6.00 -3.94 18.09
N LEU A 54 5.71 -2.80 18.73
CA LEU A 54 4.95 -2.78 19.98
C LEU A 54 3.52 -3.30 19.79
N LEU A 55 2.88 -2.93 18.68
CA LEU A 55 1.58 -3.45 18.27
C LEU A 55 1.62 -4.97 18.16
N PHE A 56 2.61 -5.51 17.45
CA PHE A 56 2.71 -6.95 17.25
C PHE A 56 2.92 -7.72 18.56
N GLU A 57 3.80 -7.25 19.44
CA GLU A 57 4.01 -7.84 20.78
C GLU A 57 2.74 -7.80 21.65
N HIS A 58 1.92 -6.75 21.50
CA HIS A 58 0.61 -6.70 22.12
C HIS A 58 -0.32 -7.78 21.54
N LEU A 59 -0.50 -7.83 20.22
CA LEU A 59 -1.41 -8.75 19.53
C LEU A 59 -1.08 -10.23 19.76
N LYS A 60 0.21 -10.55 19.94
CA LYS A 60 0.68 -11.91 20.26
C LYS A 60 0.06 -12.48 21.52
N ASN A 61 -0.21 -11.62 22.48
CA ASN A 61 -0.71 -12.00 23.81
C ASN A 61 -2.14 -11.48 24.05
N GLY A 62 -2.62 -10.56 23.23
CA GLY A 62 -3.90 -9.87 23.41
C GLY A 62 -5.11 -10.79 23.25
N LEU A 63 -6.11 -10.55 24.10
CA LEU A 63 -7.48 -11.02 23.87
C LEU A 63 -8.22 -9.93 23.10
N GLU A 64 -9.16 -10.30 22.23
CA GLU A 64 -9.99 -9.36 21.46
C GLU A 64 -9.24 -8.47 20.43
N ASN A 65 -8.12 -8.98 19.87
CA ASN A 65 -7.28 -8.31 18.86
C ASN A 65 -8.06 -7.56 17.77
N LYS A 66 -9.19 -8.10 17.31
CA LYS A 66 -10.01 -7.47 16.26
C LYS A 66 -10.67 -6.17 16.70
N SER A 67 -11.16 -6.07 17.95
CA SER A 67 -11.74 -4.82 18.47
C SER A 67 -10.63 -3.78 18.66
N PHE A 68 -9.52 -4.20 19.25
CA PHE A 68 -8.36 -3.35 19.47
C PHE A 68 -7.80 -2.78 18.15
N LEU A 69 -7.65 -3.61 17.12
CA LEU A 69 -7.21 -3.17 15.79
C LEU A 69 -8.19 -2.19 15.14
N ARG A 70 -9.50 -2.37 15.33
CA ARG A 70 -10.52 -1.43 14.85
C ARG A 70 -10.35 -0.06 15.51
N GLU A 71 -10.26 -0.02 16.83
CA GLU A 71 -10.11 1.22 17.60
C GLU A 71 -8.81 1.95 17.24
N THR A 72 -7.72 1.19 17.13
CA THR A 72 -6.41 1.71 16.73
C THR A 72 -6.45 2.32 15.32
N LYS A 73 -7.04 1.61 14.35
CA LYS A 73 -7.22 2.10 12.99
C LYS A 73 -8.05 3.39 12.97
N ASP A 74 -9.15 3.43 13.72
CA ASP A 74 -10.03 4.60 13.76
C ASP A 74 -9.31 5.82 14.34
N LYS A 75 -8.49 5.66 15.40
CA LYS A 75 -7.62 6.72 15.94
C LYS A 75 -6.65 7.28 14.89
N ILE A 76 -5.92 6.42 14.18
CA ILE A 76 -4.96 6.85 13.15
C ILE A 76 -5.68 7.56 12.00
N ARG A 77 -6.83 7.03 11.60
CA ARG A 77 -7.65 7.63 10.54
C ARG A 77 -8.13 9.03 10.92
N THR A 78 -8.47 9.28 12.18
CA THR A 78 -8.79 10.63 12.66
C THR A 78 -7.62 11.59 12.43
N SER A 79 -6.39 11.23 12.82
CA SER A 79 -5.21 12.08 12.59
C SER A 79 -4.88 12.24 11.10
N TYR A 80 -4.99 11.16 10.31
CA TYR A 80 -4.78 11.23 8.86
C TYR A 80 -5.78 12.16 8.16
N ASN A 81 -7.05 12.12 8.56
CA ASN A 81 -8.10 12.97 8.00
C ASN A 81 -7.86 14.47 8.26
N LEU A 82 -7.15 14.84 9.33
CA LEU A 82 -6.73 16.23 9.56
C LEU A 82 -5.84 16.77 8.43
N LEU A 83 -5.12 15.89 7.73
CA LEU A 83 -4.17 16.23 6.69
C LEU A 83 -4.63 15.79 5.28
N TYR A 84 -5.81 15.18 5.16
CA TYR A 84 -6.24 14.52 3.93
C TYR A 84 -6.47 15.52 2.78
N ASP A 85 -7.26 16.56 3.05
CA ASP A 85 -7.65 17.58 2.08
C ASP A 85 -6.65 18.75 1.99
N CYS A 86 -5.51 18.64 2.66
CA CYS A 86 -4.51 19.70 2.69
C CYS A 86 -3.72 19.74 1.37
N ASP A 87 -3.63 20.93 0.79
CA ASP A 87 -2.76 21.20 -0.35
C ASP A 87 -1.35 21.57 0.15
N PHE A 88 -0.43 20.62 0.07
CA PHE A 88 0.97 20.80 0.47
C PHE A 88 1.79 21.65 -0.52
N THR A 89 1.17 22.15 -1.58
CA THR A 89 1.81 23.06 -2.54
C THR A 89 1.49 24.53 -2.26
N ASP A 90 0.52 24.82 -1.40
CA ASP A 90 0.10 26.17 -1.04
C ASP A 90 0.46 26.49 0.42
N ILE A 91 1.26 27.54 0.63
CA ILE A 91 1.67 28.01 1.95
C ILE A 91 0.47 28.52 2.77
N SER A 92 -0.61 28.97 2.10
CA SER A 92 -1.84 29.41 2.78
C SER A 92 -2.46 28.31 3.66
N PHE A 93 -2.14 27.04 3.40
CA PHE A 93 -2.50 25.92 4.26
C PHE A 93 -2.00 26.08 5.70
N LEU A 94 -0.83 26.69 5.92
CA LEU A 94 -0.32 26.91 7.27
C LEU A 94 -1.22 27.82 8.10
N GLU A 95 -2.02 28.69 7.48
CA GLU A 95 -3.02 29.50 8.18
C GLU A 95 -4.10 28.61 8.82
N GLN A 96 -4.45 27.49 8.18
CA GLN A 96 -5.39 26.50 8.71
C GLN A 96 -4.80 25.72 9.88
N LEU A 97 -3.47 25.56 9.91
CA LEU A 97 -2.74 24.94 11.00
C LEU A 97 -2.28 25.93 12.08
N ASP A 98 -2.49 27.24 11.94
CA ASP A 98 -1.94 28.26 12.86
C ASP A 98 -2.42 28.03 14.32
N VAL A 99 -3.60 27.42 14.50
CA VAL A 99 -4.13 27.01 15.82
C VAL A 99 -3.27 25.92 16.48
N LEU A 100 -2.59 25.09 15.70
CA LEU A 100 -1.69 24.03 16.17
C LEU A 100 -0.26 24.54 16.36
N ILE A 101 0.09 25.73 15.84
CA ILE A 101 1.43 26.30 15.92
C ILE A 101 1.61 27.05 17.24
N ARG A 102 2.45 26.53 18.11
CA ARG A 102 2.88 27.24 19.33
C ARG A 102 3.87 28.33 18.98
N LYS A 103 3.44 29.59 19.06
CA LYS A 103 4.29 30.78 18.87
C LYS A 103 5.19 31.00 20.09
N ASN A 104 6.43 31.45 19.85
CA ASN A 104 7.44 31.75 20.88
C ASN A 104 7.85 30.54 21.74
N SER A 105 8.18 29.42 21.08
CA SER A 105 8.81 28.31 21.81
C SER A 105 10.26 28.65 22.16
N ASN A 106 10.59 28.59 23.44
CA ASN A 106 11.97 28.54 23.90
C ASN A 106 12.49 27.13 23.59
N SER A 107 12.97 26.90 22.37
CA SER A 107 13.74 25.69 22.09
C SER A 107 14.92 25.61 23.06
N LEU A 108 15.10 24.45 23.70
CA LEU A 108 16.22 24.17 24.58
C LEU A 108 17.52 23.93 23.80
N TYR A 109 17.46 23.81 22.47
CA TYR A 109 18.57 23.39 21.62
C TYR A 109 18.87 24.41 20.52
N ASN A 110 20.14 24.56 20.17
CA ASN A 110 20.53 25.34 19.00
C ASN A 110 20.11 24.60 17.70
N PRO A 111 19.80 25.31 16.61
CA PRO A 111 19.62 24.73 15.29
C PRO A 111 20.82 23.88 14.87
N THR A 112 20.54 22.72 14.28
CA THR A 112 21.55 21.94 13.55
C THR A 112 22.14 22.82 12.45
N LYS A 113 23.45 22.71 12.22
CA LYS A 113 24.09 23.47 11.14
C LYS A 113 23.59 22.94 9.80
N GLU A 114 22.79 23.75 9.12
CA GLU A 114 22.24 23.39 7.82
C GLU A 114 23.30 23.57 6.74
N ILE A 115 23.58 22.49 6.01
CA ILE A 115 24.39 22.57 4.78
C ILE A 115 23.53 23.14 3.64
N TYR A 116 22.22 22.89 3.70
CA TYR A 116 21.22 23.37 2.76
C TYR A 116 20.35 24.44 3.42
N ASP A 117 20.85 25.67 3.47
CA ASP A 117 20.13 26.84 3.97
C ASP A 117 19.48 27.64 2.83
N TYR A 118 18.74 28.70 3.17
CA TYR A 118 18.07 29.57 2.20
C TYR A 118 19.03 30.14 1.15
N ASN A 119 20.23 30.57 1.56
CA ASN A 119 21.22 31.15 0.65
C ASN A 119 21.76 30.10 -0.33
N TYR A 120 22.03 28.90 0.15
CA TYR A 120 22.43 27.77 -0.68
C TYR A 120 21.31 27.42 -1.68
N PHE A 121 20.06 27.34 -1.23
CA PHE A 121 18.90 27.05 -2.08
C PHE A 121 18.76 28.07 -3.21
N VAL A 122 18.69 29.36 -2.89
CA VAL A 122 18.54 30.44 -3.88
C VAL A 122 19.69 30.40 -4.88
N LYS A 123 20.93 30.26 -4.40
CA LYS A 123 22.09 30.18 -5.30
C LYS A 123 21.98 29.01 -6.28
N LYS A 124 21.58 27.84 -5.81
CA LYS A 124 21.47 26.63 -6.64
C LYS A 124 20.24 26.60 -7.55
N LEU A 125 19.13 27.24 -7.14
CA LEU A 125 17.90 27.32 -7.94
C LEU A 125 18.14 28.03 -9.28
N TYR A 126 19.02 29.04 -9.31
CA TYR A 126 19.23 29.91 -10.48
C TYR A 126 20.50 29.61 -11.29
N GLU A 127 21.44 28.80 -10.79
CA GLU A 127 22.73 28.59 -11.46
C GLU A 127 22.73 27.42 -12.49
N GLU A 128 21.61 26.73 -12.76
CA GLU A 128 21.51 25.55 -13.68
C GLU A 128 22.59 24.45 -13.47
N SER A 129 23.34 24.49 -12.37
CA SER A 129 24.60 23.77 -12.17
C SER A 129 24.47 22.58 -11.21
N TYR A 130 23.26 22.05 -11.02
CA TYR A 130 23.03 20.90 -10.14
C TYR A 130 23.66 19.60 -10.66
N LYS A 131 23.93 19.49 -11.97
CA LYS A 131 24.33 18.24 -12.63
C LYS A 131 25.70 17.65 -12.21
N SER A 132 26.40 18.19 -11.21
CA SER A 132 27.66 17.59 -10.77
C SER A 132 28.08 17.86 -9.31
N ASP A 133 27.14 18.07 -8.38
CA ASP A 133 27.52 18.14 -6.97
C ASP A 133 27.54 16.74 -6.35
N THR A 134 28.74 16.21 -6.14
CA THR A 134 29.05 14.98 -5.36
C THR A 134 28.39 14.92 -3.97
N PHE A 135 27.81 16.03 -3.50
CA PHE A 135 27.02 16.16 -2.28
C PHE A 135 25.67 15.41 -2.36
N PHE A 136 25.01 15.42 -3.53
CA PHE A 136 23.71 14.77 -3.71
C PHE A 136 23.85 13.26 -3.94
N ASP A 137 24.99 12.82 -4.49
CA ASP A 137 25.29 11.40 -4.74
C ASP A 137 25.38 10.53 -3.45
N GLN A 138 25.23 11.12 -2.26
CA GLN A 138 25.38 10.44 -0.97
C GLN A 138 24.13 10.50 -0.08
N ASN A 139 23.05 11.18 -0.48
CA ASN A 139 21.87 11.33 0.37
C ASN A 139 20.57 11.54 -0.43
N ASP A 140 19.87 10.45 -0.73
CA ASP A 140 18.62 10.43 -1.50
C ASP A 140 17.51 11.30 -0.85
N GLU A 141 17.47 11.38 0.49
CA GLU A 141 16.46 12.19 1.20
C GLU A 141 16.65 13.70 0.94
N ILE A 142 17.91 14.16 0.85
CA ILE A 142 18.21 15.57 0.53
C ILE A 142 17.82 15.88 -0.91
N ILE A 143 17.92 14.91 -1.83
CA ILE A 143 17.46 15.06 -3.22
C ILE A 143 15.93 15.22 -3.27
N ASN A 144 15.18 14.35 -2.58
CA ASN A 144 13.71 14.41 -2.54
C ASN A 144 13.24 15.78 -2.02
N TYR A 145 13.83 16.23 -0.93
CA TYR A 145 13.56 17.54 -0.35
C TYR A 145 13.92 18.70 -1.30
N HIS A 146 15.09 18.64 -1.96
CA HIS A 146 15.48 19.65 -2.95
C HIS A 146 14.50 19.72 -4.12
N ASN A 147 14.12 18.57 -4.67
CA ASN A 147 13.19 18.49 -5.79
C ASN A 147 11.82 19.05 -5.39
N PHE A 148 11.33 18.72 -4.20
CA PHE A 148 10.06 19.26 -3.68
C PHE A 148 10.07 20.80 -3.63
N LEU A 149 11.10 21.39 -3.00
CA LEU A 149 11.20 22.85 -2.91
C LEU A 149 11.38 23.52 -4.28
N ARG A 150 12.20 22.92 -5.15
CA ARG A 150 12.37 23.41 -6.51
C ARG A 150 11.06 23.38 -7.26
N ASP A 151 10.30 22.30 -7.17
CA ASP A 151 9.08 22.16 -7.96
C ASP A 151 8.02 23.19 -7.54
N ILE A 152 7.94 23.51 -6.25
CA ILE A 152 7.03 24.55 -5.73
C ILE A 152 7.48 25.95 -6.14
N PHE A 153 8.74 26.32 -5.91
CA PHE A 153 9.19 27.69 -6.12
C PHE A 153 9.54 28.01 -7.58
N PHE A 154 10.06 27.02 -8.32
CA PHE A 154 10.47 27.21 -9.71
C PHE A 154 9.33 26.99 -10.70
N TYR A 155 8.54 25.91 -10.54
CA TYR A 155 7.50 25.58 -11.50
C TYR A 155 6.14 26.20 -11.15
N SER A 156 5.74 26.17 -9.88
CA SER A 156 4.41 26.66 -9.48
C SER A 156 4.34 28.17 -9.34
N THR A 157 5.23 28.79 -8.55
CA THR A 157 5.15 30.23 -8.24
C THR A 157 5.99 31.12 -9.17
N LYS A 158 7.06 30.58 -9.78
CA LYS A 158 8.03 31.30 -10.65
C LYS A 158 8.65 32.53 -9.99
N LYS A 159 8.69 32.58 -8.66
CA LYS A 159 9.21 33.68 -7.87
C LYS A 159 10.24 33.13 -6.88
N GLN A 160 11.30 33.90 -6.65
CA GLN A 160 12.22 33.61 -5.55
C GLN A 160 11.47 33.71 -4.21
N PRO A 161 11.50 32.69 -3.35
CA PRO A 161 10.90 32.77 -2.03
C PRO A 161 11.65 33.77 -1.14
N THR A 162 10.95 34.32 -0.17
CA THR A 162 11.55 34.94 1.02
C THR A 162 12.09 33.86 1.96
N GLU A 163 12.95 34.25 2.91
CA GLU A 163 13.47 33.33 3.92
C GLU A 163 12.34 32.71 4.78
N ASN A 164 11.28 33.47 5.05
CA ASN A 164 10.11 32.96 5.77
C ASN A 164 9.33 31.94 4.94
N GLU A 165 9.02 32.24 3.68
CA GLU A 165 8.32 31.30 2.78
C GLU A 165 9.13 30.00 2.63
N PHE A 166 10.47 30.09 2.61
CA PHE A 166 11.34 28.91 2.58
C PHE A 166 11.25 28.07 3.86
N GLU A 167 11.24 28.70 5.04
CA GLU A 167 11.09 28.00 6.34
C GLU A 167 9.68 27.43 6.55
N GLU A 168 8.66 28.11 6.03
CA GLU A 168 7.29 27.60 5.97
C GLU A 168 7.20 26.36 5.09
N GLN A 169 7.85 26.38 3.92
CA GLN A 169 7.85 25.24 3.01
C GLN A 169 8.59 24.02 3.58
N LYS A 170 9.63 24.24 4.40
CA LYS A 170 10.26 23.16 5.18
C LYS A 170 9.27 22.45 6.09
N LEU A 171 8.48 23.23 6.84
CA LEU A 171 7.46 22.67 7.73
C LEU A 171 6.40 21.90 6.93
N ILE A 172 5.96 22.44 5.80
CA ILE A 172 5.00 21.77 4.91
C ILE A 172 5.55 20.44 4.42
N TYR A 173 6.84 20.39 4.05
CA TYR A 173 7.48 19.13 3.66
C TYR A 173 7.51 18.10 4.81
N SER A 174 7.85 18.53 6.03
CA SER A 174 7.77 17.63 7.20
C SER A 174 6.36 17.08 7.43
N LEU A 175 5.33 17.91 7.23
CA LEU A 175 3.92 17.50 7.33
C LEU A 175 3.49 16.55 6.21
N LEU A 176 4.00 16.75 5.00
CA LEU A 176 3.77 15.86 3.86
C LEU A 176 4.31 14.46 4.16
N ILE A 177 5.59 14.36 4.56
CA ILE A 177 6.19 13.06 4.92
C ILE A 177 5.42 12.44 6.09
N TYR A 178 5.06 13.23 7.11
CA TYR A 178 4.25 12.74 8.22
C TYR A 178 2.91 12.13 7.76
N LYS A 179 2.20 12.79 6.84
CA LYS A 179 0.96 12.26 6.24
C LYS A 179 1.18 10.94 5.52
N GLU A 180 2.27 10.81 4.75
CA GLU A 180 2.63 9.57 4.06
C GLU A 180 2.87 8.44 5.06
N TYR A 181 3.61 8.70 6.15
CA TYR A 181 3.87 7.70 7.18
C TYR A 181 2.64 7.36 8.04
N LEU A 182 1.70 8.30 8.23
CA LEU A 182 0.37 7.98 8.76
C LEU A 182 -0.37 6.99 7.85
N MET A 183 -0.31 7.17 6.54
CA MET A 183 -0.92 6.27 5.57
C MET A 183 -0.27 4.88 5.56
N VAL A 184 1.07 4.82 5.66
CA VAL A 184 1.82 3.56 5.80
C VAL A 184 1.36 2.80 7.05
N LEU A 185 1.30 3.46 8.20
CA LEU A 185 0.86 2.85 9.45
C LEU A 185 -0.61 2.43 9.38
N LEU A 186 -1.49 3.28 8.84
CA LEU A 186 -2.91 2.97 8.67
C LEU A 186 -3.11 1.73 7.79
N SER A 187 -2.43 1.66 6.65
CA SER A 187 -2.50 0.54 5.71
C SER A 187 -2.04 -0.78 6.33
N TYR A 188 -0.98 -0.71 7.15
CA TYR A 188 -0.49 -1.86 7.91
C TYR A 188 -1.55 -2.38 8.89
N ILE A 189 -2.16 -1.48 9.67
CA ILE A 189 -3.18 -1.87 10.66
C ILE A 189 -4.47 -2.33 10.01
N GLU A 190 -4.88 -1.73 8.90
CA GLU A 190 -6.01 -2.20 8.11
C GLU A 190 -5.78 -3.63 7.61
N THR A 191 -4.57 -3.92 7.12
CA THR A 191 -4.19 -5.26 6.68
C THR A 191 -4.32 -6.27 7.82
N LEU A 192 -3.84 -5.92 9.03
CA LEU A 192 -4.01 -6.76 10.22
C LEU A 192 -5.48 -6.93 10.60
N TYR A 193 -6.26 -5.85 10.60
CA TYR A 193 -7.68 -5.86 10.97
C TYR A 193 -8.50 -6.77 10.03
N PHE A 194 -8.35 -6.61 8.71
CA PHE A 194 -9.09 -7.40 7.72
C PHE A 194 -8.72 -8.89 7.73
N ASN A 195 -7.50 -9.20 8.17
CA ASN A 195 -6.99 -10.57 8.24
C ASN A 195 -6.92 -11.12 9.67
N CYS A 196 -7.46 -10.42 10.67
CA CYS A 196 -7.29 -10.76 12.08
C CYS A 196 -7.71 -12.20 12.42
N ASP A 197 -8.76 -12.71 11.77
CA ASP A 197 -9.27 -14.08 12.00
C ASP A 197 -8.38 -15.16 11.34
N ARG A 198 -7.39 -14.76 10.53
CA ARG A 198 -6.52 -15.65 9.74
C ARG A 198 -5.07 -15.60 10.19
N ILE A 199 -4.69 -14.61 11.00
CA ILE A 199 -3.33 -14.43 11.48
C ILE A 199 -3.19 -15.13 12.82
N ASP A 200 -2.24 -16.05 12.90
CA ASP A 200 -1.77 -16.60 14.17
C ASP A 200 -0.69 -15.70 14.74
N PHE A 201 -1.10 -14.72 15.55
CA PHE A 201 -0.20 -13.74 16.19
C PHE A 201 0.80 -14.39 17.17
N SER A 202 0.61 -15.67 17.54
CA SER A 202 1.54 -16.36 18.44
C SER A 202 2.85 -16.77 17.76
N GLN A 203 2.89 -16.81 16.42
CA GLN A 203 4.06 -17.25 15.66
C GLN A 203 5.15 -16.18 15.56
N LYS A 204 6.40 -16.59 15.83
CA LYS A 204 7.59 -15.72 15.90
C LYS A 204 7.95 -14.99 14.59
N ASN A 205 7.42 -15.41 13.43
CA ASN A 205 7.75 -14.87 12.11
C ASN A 205 6.59 -14.11 11.44
N ALA A 206 5.49 -13.85 12.15
CA ALA A 206 4.37 -13.11 11.58
C ALA A 206 4.65 -11.60 11.42
N GLU A 207 5.72 -11.06 12.03
CA GLU A 207 6.20 -9.68 11.82
C GLU A 207 6.74 -9.45 10.40
N SER A 208 7.51 -10.39 9.86
CA SER A 208 8.22 -10.26 8.58
C SER A 208 7.47 -10.87 7.39
N SER A 209 6.35 -11.56 7.67
CA SER A 209 5.58 -12.25 6.65
C SER A 209 4.14 -12.46 7.13
N ILE A 210 3.32 -11.41 7.05
CA ILE A 210 1.86 -11.59 7.02
C ILE A 210 1.56 -12.28 5.68
N ILE A 211 1.79 -13.58 5.60
CA ILE A 211 1.33 -14.41 4.49
C ILE A 211 -0.17 -14.52 4.68
N ILE A 212 -0.91 -13.58 4.08
CA ILE A 212 -2.36 -13.66 3.97
C ILE A 212 -2.62 -15.01 3.29
N PRO A 213 -3.32 -15.97 3.94
CA PRO A 213 -3.74 -17.17 3.25
C PRO A 213 -4.70 -16.71 2.17
N SER A 214 -4.24 -16.69 0.91
CA SER A 214 -5.14 -16.42 -0.21
C SER A 214 -6.19 -17.52 -0.16
N LYS A 215 -7.46 -17.12 -0.03
CA LYS A 215 -8.55 -18.09 -0.22
C LYS A 215 -8.47 -18.51 -1.67
N LYS A 216 -7.96 -19.72 -1.91
CA LYS A 216 -7.87 -20.27 -3.25
C LYS A 216 -9.29 -20.49 -3.80
N CYS A 217 -9.50 -20.10 -5.05
CA CYS A 217 -10.73 -20.33 -5.77
C CYS A 217 -10.97 -21.85 -5.94
N GLN A 218 -12.22 -22.27 -5.72
CA GLN A 218 -12.61 -23.67 -5.79
C GLN A 218 -13.04 -24.05 -7.19
N VAL A 219 -12.23 -24.85 -7.88
CA VAL A 219 -12.59 -25.41 -9.18
C VAL A 219 -13.27 -26.76 -8.97
N ASN A 220 -14.49 -26.89 -9.47
CA ASN A 220 -15.29 -28.12 -9.42
C ASN A 220 -14.93 -29.08 -10.57
N LEU A 221 -13.64 -29.22 -10.84
CA LEU A 221 -13.06 -30.07 -11.88
C LEU A 221 -11.97 -30.95 -11.27
N SER A 222 -11.63 -32.07 -11.92
CA SER A 222 -10.45 -32.84 -11.53
C SER A 222 -9.16 -32.01 -11.74
N LYS A 223 -8.03 -32.42 -11.15
CA LYS A 223 -6.74 -31.74 -11.38
C LYS A 223 -6.38 -31.66 -12.86
N VAL A 224 -6.64 -32.75 -13.60
CA VAL A 224 -6.39 -32.87 -15.05
C VAL A 224 -7.30 -31.94 -15.84
N ASP A 225 -8.61 -31.98 -15.58
CA ASP A 225 -9.58 -31.11 -16.27
C ASP A 225 -9.34 -29.62 -15.94
N THR A 226 -8.87 -29.32 -14.73
CA THR A 226 -8.46 -27.97 -14.33
C THR A 226 -7.27 -27.50 -15.16
N ALA A 227 -6.24 -28.34 -15.32
CA ALA A 227 -5.10 -28.03 -16.17
C ALA A 227 -5.51 -27.83 -17.64
N GLN A 228 -6.41 -28.68 -18.15
CA GLN A 228 -6.94 -28.55 -19.51
C GLN A 228 -7.73 -27.26 -19.72
N LEU A 229 -8.56 -26.86 -18.74
CA LEU A 229 -9.31 -25.61 -18.78
C LEU A 229 -8.37 -24.41 -18.91
N PHE A 230 -7.41 -24.27 -18.01
CA PHE A 230 -6.51 -23.11 -18.02
C PHE A 230 -5.58 -23.11 -19.24
N ARG A 231 -5.13 -24.29 -19.70
CA ARG A 231 -4.35 -24.39 -20.93
C ARG A 231 -5.17 -23.98 -22.16
N PHE A 232 -6.45 -24.37 -22.23
CA PHE A 232 -7.36 -23.93 -23.28
C PHE A 232 -7.54 -22.40 -23.24
N LEU A 233 -7.86 -21.84 -22.08
CA LEU A 233 -8.03 -20.39 -21.92
C LEU A 233 -6.78 -19.62 -22.33
N PHE A 234 -5.61 -20.14 -21.97
CA PHE A 234 -4.34 -19.52 -22.33
C PHE A 234 -4.03 -19.64 -23.83
N LYS A 235 -4.11 -20.85 -24.41
CA LYS A 235 -3.78 -21.09 -25.82
C LYS A 235 -4.69 -20.36 -26.80
N GLU A 236 -5.97 -20.24 -26.45
CA GLU A 236 -6.95 -19.52 -27.27
C GLU A 236 -6.95 -18.01 -26.99
N GLY A 237 -6.07 -17.51 -26.12
CA GLY A 237 -5.91 -16.07 -25.85
C GLY A 237 -7.00 -15.44 -24.99
N PHE A 238 -7.80 -16.24 -24.27
CA PHE A 238 -8.77 -15.71 -23.30
C PHE A 238 -8.11 -15.17 -22.03
N ILE A 239 -6.91 -15.67 -21.70
CA ILE A 239 -6.08 -15.16 -20.61
C ILE A 239 -4.67 -14.93 -21.12
N THR A 240 -4.10 -13.78 -20.77
CA THR A 240 -2.70 -13.42 -21.01
C THR A 240 -2.13 -12.84 -19.73
N ILE A 241 -0.82 -12.89 -19.57
CA ILE A 241 -0.12 -12.15 -18.52
C ILE A 241 0.59 -10.99 -19.21
N ASN A 242 0.33 -9.76 -18.76
CA ASN A 242 0.98 -8.57 -19.29
C ASN A 242 2.40 -8.51 -18.73
N ASP A 243 3.38 -9.03 -19.46
CA ASP A 243 4.79 -8.78 -19.18
C ASP A 243 5.62 -8.85 -20.47
N GLU A 244 6.74 -8.12 -20.53
CA GLU A 244 7.62 -8.03 -21.71
C GLU A 244 8.51 -9.29 -21.91
N ASP A 245 8.32 -10.33 -21.09
CA ASP A 245 9.19 -11.50 -20.99
C ASP A 245 8.62 -12.78 -21.66
N THR A 246 9.50 -13.63 -22.18
CA THR A 246 9.19 -14.75 -23.09
C THR A 246 8.71 -16.06 -22.42
N ASN A 247 8.23 -16.05 -21.16
CA ASN A 247 7.92 -17.29 -20.41
C ASN A 247 6.52 -17.33 -19.75
N ASP A 248 5.49 -16.93 -20.51
CA ASP A 248 4.08 -16.84 -20.09
C ASP A 248 3.50 -18.14 -19.51
N GLU A 249 3.87 -19.31 -20.06
CA GLU A 249 3.29 -20.59 -19.62
C GLU A 249 3.70 -20.95 -18.19
N SER A 250 4.95 -20.68 -17.82
CA SER A 250 5.47 -20.93 -16.46
C SER A 250 4.76 -20.05 -15.43
N GLN A 251 4.54 -18.78 -15.78
CA GLN A 251 3.87 -17.81 -14.91
C GLN A 251 2.39 -18.18 -14.70
N ILE A 252 1.68 -18.60 -15.75
CA ILE A 252 0.29 -19.08 -15.63
C ILE A 252 0.18 -20.29 -14.73
N LYS A 253 1.10 -21.25 -14.83
CA LYS A 253 1.12 -22.42 -13.94
C LYS A 253 1.28 -22.01 -12.48
N LYS A 254 2.22 -21.10 -12.20
CA LYS A 254 2.44 -20.57 -10.85
C LYS A 254 1.19 -19.85 -10.33
N PHE A 255 0.59 -19.00 -11.15
CA PHE A 255 -0.66 -18.30 -10.82
C PHE A 255 -1.78 -19.30 -10.46
N ILE A 256 -1.95 -20.37 -11.24
CA ILE A 256 -2.97 -21.39 -10.97
C ILE A 256 -2.70 -22.12 -9.65
N GLU A 257 -1.45 -22.52 -9.41
CA GLU A 257 -1.06 -23.21 -8.18
C GLU A 257 -1.29 -22.34 -6.94
N GLU A 258 -1.01 -21.04 -7.01
CA GLU A 258 -1.13 -20.10 -5.91
C GLU A 258 -2.59 -19.73 -5.60
N ASN A 259 -3.45 -19.73 -6.62
CA ASN A 259 -4.79 -19.13 -6.50
C ASN A 259 -5.96 -20.11 -6.63
N PHE A 260 -5.75 -21.37 -7.02
CA PHE A 260 -6.85 -22.32 -7.26
C PHE A 260 -6.69 -23.67 -6.54
N THR A 261 -7.83 -24.33 -6.31
CA THR A 261 -7.95 -25.71 -5.84
C THR A 261 -8.73 -26.53 -6.85
N TYR A 262 -8.55 -27.85 -6.85
CA TYR A 262 -9.31 -28.78 -7.70
C TYR A 262 -10.16 -29.72 -6.83
N GLN A 263 -11.22 -30.27 -7.40
CA GLN A 263 -12.03 -31.28 -6.73
C GLN A 263 -11.41 -32.67 -6.90
N ASN A 264 -11.03 -33.30 -5.80
CA ASN A 264 -10.61 -34.69 -5.83
C ASN A 264 -11.82 -35.58 -6.17
N GLN A 265 -11.71 -36.32 -7.27
CA GLN A 265 -12.83 -37.10 -7.78
C GLN A 265 -13.26 -38.25 -6.86
N ARG A 266 -12.35 -38.76 -6.02
CA ARG A 266 -12.62 -39.85 -5.06
C ARG A 266 -13.25 -39.33 -3.78
N THR A 267 -12.71 -38.25 -3.22
CA THR A 267 -13.14 -37.72 -1.91
C THR A 267 -14.20 -36.62 -2.02
N LYS A 268 -14.41 -36.07 -3.22
CA LYS A 268 -15.24 -34.90 -3.53
C LYS A 268 -14.87 -33.61 -2.79
N LYS A 269 -13.75 -33.61 -2.05
CA LYS A 269 -13.19 -32.44 -1.37
C LYS A 269 -12.28 -31.63 -2.31
N HIS A 270 -12.18 -30.33 -2.05
CA HIS A 270 -11.22 -29.46 -2.74
C HIS A 270 -9.82 -29.59 -2.14
N GLU A 271 -8.85 -29.79 -3.01
CA GLU A 271 -7.44 -29.96 -2.67
C GLU A 271 -6.58 -28.90 -3.36
N PRO A 272 -5.51 -28.40 -2.70
CA PRO A 272 -4.57 -27.49 -3.32
C PRO A 272 -3.93 -28.10 -4.57
N ILE A 273 -3.83 -27.31 -5.63
CA ILE A 273 -3.03 -27.69 -6.80
C ILE A 273 -1.56 -27.57 -6.40
N LYS A 274 -0.82 -28.67 -6.54
CA LYS A 274 0.64 -28.73 -6.38
C LYS A 274 1.25 -29.35 -7.63
N ASN A 275 2.28 -28.71 -8.19
CA ASN A 275 3.03 -29.22 -9.33
C ASN A 275 2.09 -29.59 -10.50
N ILE A 276 1.45 -28.58 -11.09
CA ILE A 276 0.56 -28.69 -12.25
C ILE A 276 1.35 -28.91 -13.56
N ASN A 277 2.68 -28.74 -13.52
CA ASN A 277 3.57 -28.99 -14.65
C ASN A 277 3.34 -30.37 -15.26
N LYS A 278 3.18 -31.39 -14.40
CA LYS A 278 2.93 -32.76 -14.84
C LYS A 278 1.67 -32.83 -15.71
N GLU A 279 0.56 -32.27 -15.25
CA GLU A 279 -0.70 -32.27 -15.98
C GLU A 279 -0.69 -31.33 -17.21
N PHE A 280 0.17 -30.31 -17.24
CA PHE A 280 0.38 -29.49 -18.44
C PHE A 280 1.25 -30.18 -19.50
N SER A 281 2.28 -30.93 -19.07
CA SER A 281 3.25 -31.61 -19.93
C SER A 281 2.78 -32.99 -20.41
N GLU A 282 2.02 -33.73 -19.61
CA GLU A 282 1.49 -35.06 -19.96
C GLU A 282 0.41 -35.01 -21.05
N LEU A 283 -0.05 -33.82 -21.43
CA LEU A 283 -0.98 -33.60 -22.55
C LEU A 283 -0.31 -33.71 -23.93
N ASN A 284 0.71 -34.57 -24.06
CA ASN A 284 1.27 -35.03 -25.32
C ASN A 284 0.40 -36.16 -25.90
N TRP A 285 0.67 -36.58 -27.14
CA TRP A 285 -0.26 -37.26 -28.06
C TRP A 285 -1.06 -38.47 -27.51
N GLU A 286 -0.59 -39.11 -26.44
CA GLU A 286 -1.21 -40.25 -25.77
C GLU A 286 -2.52 -39.92 -25.01
N HIS A 287 -2.82 -38.64 -24.75
CA HIS A 287 -4.00 -38.22 -23.96
C HIS A 287 -5.05 -37.43 -24.77
N LYS A 288 -5.04 -37.53 -26.11
CA LYS A 288 -5.98 -36.78 -26.98
C LYS A 288 -7.45 -37.10 -26.69
N GLU A 289 -7.78 -38.35 -26.40
CA GLU A 289 -9.17 -38.75 -26.12
C GLU A 289 -9.73 -38.06 -24.87
N LEU A 290 -8.90 -37.89 -23.83
CA LEU A 290 -9.30 -37.17 -22.62
C LEU A 290 -9.48 -35.67 -22.87
N GLN A 291 -8.64 -35.06 -23.72
CA GLN A 291 -8.77 -33.67 -24.12
C GLN A 291 -10.05 -33.43 -24.94
N ILE A 292 -10.34 -34.30 -25.90
CA ILE A 292 -11.57 -34.24 -26.70
C ILE A 292 -12.79 -34.35 -25.77
N LYS A 293 -12.79 -35.33 -24.85
CA LYS A 293 -13.88 -35.51 -23.89
C LYS A 293 -14.09 -34.30 -22.99
N PHE A 294 -13.01 -33.64 -22.56
CA PHE A 294 -13.10 -32.40 -21.79
C PHE A 294 -13.70 -31.26 -22.63
N ILE A 295 -13.25 -31.10 -23.88
CA ILE A 295 -13.77 -30.09 -24.81
C ILE A 295 -15.26 -30.32 -25.08
N ASP A 296 -15.68 -31.55 -25.36
CA ASP A 296 -17.09 -31.90 -25.58
C ASP A 296 -17.96 -31.56 -24.36
N ASN A 297 -17.45 -31.84 -23.15
CA ASN A 297 -18.12 -31.46 -21.90
C ASN A 297 -18.21 -29.94 -21.73
N LEU A 298 -17.15 -29.21 -22.09
CA LEU A 298 -17.12 -27.75 -22.02
C LEU A 298 -18.12 -27.15 -23.02
N ILE A 299 -18.13 -27.63 -24.27
CA ILE A 299 -19.09 -27.23 -25.31
C ILE A 299 -20.51 -27.48 -24.83
N SER A 300 -20.79 -28.65 -24.25
CA SER A 300 -22.12 -28.99 -23.75
C SER A 300 -22.59 -28.01 -22.67
N LYS A 301 -21.71 -27.62 -21.74
CA LYS A 301 -22.02 -26.63 -20.70
C LYS A 301 -22.25 -25.23 -21.28
N LEU A 302 -21.41 -24.81 -22.24
CA LEU A 302 -21.56 -23.52 -22.90
C LEU A 302 -22.84 -23.45 -23.75
N ALA A 303 -23.20 -24.54 -24.44
CA ALA A 303 -24.43 -24.66 -25.20
C ALA A 303 -25.67 -24.55 -24.30
N ALA A 304 -25.68 -25.29 -23.18
CA ALA A 304 -26.77 -25.21 -22.21
C ALA A 304 -26.90 -23.80 -21.61
N GLN A 305 -25.78 -23.14 -21.30
CA GLN A 305 -25.80 -21.74 -20.83
C GLN A 305 -26.34 -20.78 -21.90
N LYS A 306 -25.96 -20.98 -23.17
CA LYS A 306 -26.47 -20.19 -24.29
C LYS A 306 -27.99 -20.37 -24.46
N GLU A 307 -28.49 -21.59 -24.39
CA GLU A 307 -29.94 -21.88 -24.44
C GLU A 307 -30.67 -21.23 -23.27
N TYR A 308 -30.14 -21.35 -22.04
CA TYR A 308 -30.69 -20.70 -20.85
C TYR A 308 -30.83 -19.19 -21.04
N ILE A 309 -29.76 -18.54 -21.53
CA ILE A 309 -29.78 -17.10 -21.83
C ILE A 309 -30.82 -16.77 -22.90
N PHE A 310 -30.88 -17.56 -23.98
CA PHE A 310 -31.83 -17.36 -25.07
C PHE A 310 -33.29 -17.45 -24.59
N HIS A 311 -33.63 -18.45 -23.77
CA HIS A 311 -34.97 -18.59 -23.20
C HIS A 311 -35.31 -17.44 -22.25
N HIS A 312 -34.40 -17.05 -21.36
CA HIS A 312 -34.65 -15.93 -20.43
C HIS A 312 -34.76 -14.58 -21.14
N TYR A 313 -34.05 -14.37 -22.25
CA TYR A 313 -34.20 -13.15 -23.06
C TYR A 313 -35.51 -13.13 -23.86
N SER A 314 -35.97 -14.31 -24.31
CA SER A 314 -37.24 -14.47 -25.05
C SER A 314 -38.49 -14.28 -24.17
N ASP A 315 -38.40 -14.66 -22.89
CA ASP A 315 -39.46 -14.43 -21.91
C ASP A 315 -39.61 -12.95 -21.52
N LEU A 316 -38.52 -12.17 -21.59
CA LEU A 316 -38.53 -10.73 -21.37
C LEU A 316 -39.14 -9.96 -22.56
N THR A 317 -38.89 -10.40 -23.79
CA THR A 317 -39.45 -9.77 -25.00
C THR A 317 -40.90 -10.16 -25.27
N SER A 318 -41.33 -11.38 -24.93
CA SER A 318 -42.73 -11.80 -25.03
C SER A 318 -43.65 -11.12 -24.00
N LYS A 319 -43.16 -10.84 -22.78
CA LYS A 319 -43.86 -10.01 -21.78
C LYS A 319 -43.87 -8.52 -22.12
N GLY A 320 -42.94 -8.03 -22.95
CA GLY A 320 -42.95 -6.66 -23.46
C GLY A 320 -43.98 -6.40 -24.57
N ASN A 321 -44.39 -7.44 -25.29
CA ASN A 321 -45.38 -7.35 -26.38
C ASN A 321 -46.83 -7.62 -25.95
N SER A 322 -47.09 -7.98 -24.69
CA SER A 322 -48.44 -8.11 -24.14
C SER A 322 -48.98 -6.82 -23.49
N LEU A 323 -48.26 -5.71 -23.64
CA LEU A 323 -48.62 -4.36 -23.16
C LEU A 323 -48.80 -3.34 -24.32
N LYS A 324 -49.22 -3.80 -25.50
CA LYS A 324 -49.71 -2.92 -26.56
C LYS A 324 -51.16 -3.20 -26.91
#